data_AF-A0A0P1GRK8-F1
#
_entry.id   AF-A0A0P1GRK8-F1
#
_cell.length_a   1.000
_cell.length_b   1.000
_cell.length_c   1.000
_cell.angle_alpha   90.00
_cell.angle_beta   90.00
_cell.angle_gamma   90.00
#
_symmetry.space_group_name_H-M   'P 1'
#
loop_
_entity.id
_entity.type
_entity.pdbx_description
1 polymer ?
#
loop_
_entity_poly.entity_id
_entity_poly.type
_entity_poly.pdbx_seq_one_letter_code
_entity_poly.pdbx_strand_id
1 'polypeptide(L)'
;MLMNEEDCGSITIVQLATHRLSAAALPALLASRDKLLARGQHGMLIDLGRVRRITTAGIAALVELAAQFKPGYPLAFCNAEPTVATQIAASHIATLLPHFPTRDCALQSPPFLARRLTGTKALILCAGAGSRMAPLSAACPKPLLPLFGTPILTYILDHLGQFGIDDVLLNPGYHGDQFLKFRPTQPQQRLHFFNEGRHDADGWHAEPIGSASTLARLHHRHNMLTSDLIVLCGDALVDINLADMMRHHRNTGATATIATAKVPRASCQKYGILQTDSTGRVLSFQEKPTPAQALSNLANTGVYIFSPTVAPYLIDAPDQDIATHLLPSLLKNGRLISAYEEPFEWVDLGCPHDFAQAHFDALNAQLRTLAPAGQKMREDLWCGKGAHLSRRTKITGPCYIGRNATIEKGVEINGPCIIGDNCRISGPSLIHNSIILADTQVHLGAWIDGQITAPTWSISHADADGTLARHPHPALDRVGPIELSPTHVSQNKGIRA
;
A
#
# COMPACT_ATOMS: atom_id res chain seq x y z
N MET A 1 30.27 20.17 25.11
CA MET A 1 29.83 18.77 24.92
C MET A 1 29.83 18.52 23.44
N LEU A 2 30.65 17.59 22.93
CA LEU A 2 30.62 17.22 21.52
C LEU A 2 29.34 16.40 21.28
N MET A 3 28.59 16.72 20.23
CA MET A 3 27.43 15.96 19.77
C MET A 3 27.66 15.68 18.29
N ASN A 4 27.47 14.44 17.89
CA ASN A 4 27.42 14.07 16.49
C ASN A 4 25.95 13.90 16.10
N GLU A 5 25.59 14.43 14.93
CA GLU A 5 24.25 14.34 14.38
C GLU A 5 24.30 13.48 13.13
N GLU A 6 23.35 12.56 12.99
CA GLU A 6 23.16 11.71 11.81
C GLU A 6 21.68 11.74 11.43
N ASP A 7 21.35 11.92 10.16
CA ASP A 7 19.95 11.93 9.72
C ASP A 7 19.56 10.59 9.09
N CYS A 8 18.43 10.06 9.55
CA CYS A 8 17.76 8.91 8.96
C CYS A 8 16.44 9.37 8.34
N GLY A 9 16.51 9.85 7.09
CA GLY A 9 15.36 10.46 6.44
C GLY A 9 15.05 11.82 7.06
N SER A 10 13.87 11.98 7.65
CA SER A 10 13.50 13.20 8.39
C SER A 10 13.66 13.09 9.92
N ILE A 11 14.36 12.06 10.39
CA ILE A 11 14.68 11.89 11.80
C ILE A 11 16.15 12.24 12.02
N THR A 12 16.45 13.14 12.95
CA THR A 12 17.82 13.40 13.39
C THR A 12 18.16 12.55 14.61
N ILE A 13 19.24 11.79 14.53
CA ILE A 13 19.82 11.03 15.62
C ILE A 13 20.92 11.88 16.26
N VAL A 14 20.75 12.24 17.52
CA VAL A 14 21.71 13.05 18.28
C VAL A 14 22.50 12.15 19.21
N GLN A 15 23.76 11.91 18.85
CA GLN A 15 24.68 11.10 19.64
C GLN A 15 25.37 11.94 20.70
N LEU A 16 25.12 11.61 21.97
CA LEU A 16 25.72 12.32 23.10
C LEU A 16 27.15 11.84 23.33
N ALA A 17 28.17 12.65 22.99
CA ALA A 17 29.57 12.31 23.29
C ALA A 17 29.98 12.74 24.71
N THR A 18 29.22 12.32 25.72
CA THR A 18 29.56 12.50 27.15
C THR A 18 29.36 11.23 27.95
N HIS A 19 30.22 11.00 28.94
CA HIS A 19 30.03 9.92 29.92
C HIS A 19 29.05 10.30 31.05
N ARG A 20 28.87 11.59 31.32
CA ARG A 20 27.97 12.08 32.37
C ARG A 20 26.99 13.10 31.80
N LEU A 21 25.69 12.80 31.92
CA LEU A 21 24.62 13.71 31.54
C LEU A 21 24.17 14.56 32.74
N SER A 22 24.28 15.88 32.59
CA SER A 22 23.93 16.90 33.61
C SER A 22 23.27 18.10 32.95
N ALA A 23 22.85 19.09 33.73
CA ALA A 23 22.22 20.32 33.21
C ALA A 23 23.07 21.04 32.14
N ALA A 24 24.40 20.88 32.16
CA ALA A 24 25.29 21.46 31.15
C ALA A 24 25.05 20.94 29.71
N ALA A 25 24.31 19.84 29.54
CA ALA A 25 23.96 19.31 28.22
C ALA A 25 22.78 20.05 27.57
N LEU A 26 21.95 20.74 28.36
CA LEU A 26 20.72 21.36 27.88
C LEU A 26 20.97 22.37 26.74
N PRO A 27 21.91 23.34 26.85
CA PRO A 27 22.09 24.31 25.77
C PRO A 27 22.46 23.67 24.43
N ALA A 28 23.27 22.60 24.46
CA ALA A 28 23.65 21.87 23.27
C ALA A 28 22.47 21.07 22.68
N LEU A 29 21.66 20.43 23.53
CA LEU A 29 20.44 19.74 23.10
C LEU A 29 19.41 20.71 22.47
N LEU A 30 19.23 21.89 23.06
CA LEU A 30 18.36 22.94 22.53
C LEU A 30 18.91 23.50 21.21
N ALA A 31 20.22 23.66 21.08
CA ALA A 31 20.84 24.05 19.81
C ALA A 31 20.64 22.99 18.72
N SER A 32 20.77 21.70 19.04
CA SER A 32 20.45 20.61 18.11
C SER A 32 18.96 20.61 17.73
N ARG A 33 18.06 20.84 18.69
CA ARG A 33 16.63 21.04 18.42
C ARG A 33 16.41 22.19 17.43
N ASP A 34 17.02 23.34 17.63
CA ASP A 34 16.82 24.48 16.73
C ASP A 34 17.32 24.21 15.32
N LYS A 35 18.48 23.55 15.21
CA LYS A 35 19.01 23.11 13.92
C LYS A 35 18.08 22.13 13.23
N LEU A 36 17.60 21.10 13.93
CA LEU A 36 16.76 20.07 13.31
C LEU A 36 15.39 20.63 12.90
N LEU A 37 14.79 21.50 13.72
CA LEU A 37 13.54 22.18 13.36
C LEU A 37 13.71 23.13 12.17
N ALA A 38 14.82 23.89 12.12
CA ALA A 38 15.13 24.75 10.97
C ALA A 38 15.34 23.97 9.67
N ARG A 39 15.84 22.73 9.78
CA ARG A 39 16.00 21.80 8.65
C ARG A 39 14.72 21.04 8.29
N GLY A 40 13.61 21.30 8.99
CA GLY A 40 12.32 20.62 8.76
C GLY A 40 12.33 19.15 9.17
N GLN A 41 13.17 18.75 10.13
CA GLN A 41 13.18 17.37 10.63
C GLN A 41 11.93 17.10 11.47
N HIS A 42 11.36 15.91 11.30
CA HIS A 42 10.10 15.51 11.92
C HIS A 42 10.27 14.51 13.07
N GLY A 43 11.50 14.14 13.45
CA GLY A 43 11.76 13.37 14.65
C GLY A 43 13.16 13.60 15.21
N MET A 44 13.34 13.33 16.50
CA MET A 44 14.63 13.39 17.18
C MET A 44 14.83 12.12 18.02
N LEU A 45 15.93 11.39 17.80
CA LEU A 45 16.30 10.23 18.60
C LEU A 45 17.60 10.54 19.34
N ILE A 46 17.58 10.49 20.67
CA ILE A 46 18.75 10.78 21.50
C ILE A 46 19.46 9.47 21.83
N ASP A 47 20.67 9.30 21.30
CA ASP A 47 21.49 8.12 21.54
C ASP A 47 22.33 8.30 22.81
N LEU A 48 22.06 7.45 23.79
CA LEU A 48 22.68 7.45 25.12
C LEU A 48 23.85 6.45 25.24
N GLY A 49 24.29 5.83 24.14
CA GLY A 49 25.27 4.74 24.14
C GLY A 49 26.62 5.05 24.78
N ARG A 50 27.00 6.33 24.90
CA ARG A 50 28.23 6.76 25.59
C ARG A 50 28.00 7.27 27.02
N VAL A 51 26.75 7.51 27.40
CA VAL A 51 26.37 7.96 28.73
C VAL A 51 26.48 6.79 29.70
N ARG A 52 27.18 7.02 30.82
CA ARG A 52 27.38 6.04 31.91
C ARG A 52 26.70 6.46 33.20
N ARG A 53 26.39 7.74 33.35
CA ARG A 53 25.70 8.29 34.52
C ARG A 53 24.81 9.46 34.13
N ILE A 54 23.55 9.44 34.56
CA ILE A 54 22.66 10.60 34.49
C ILE A 54 22.44 11.17 35.89
N THR A 55 22.51 12.49 36.02
CA THR A 55 22.21 13.19 37.28
C THR A 55 20.75 13.62 37.32
N THR A 56 20.17 13.90 38.49
CA THR A 56 18.81 14.45 38.60
C THR A 56 18.64 15.73 37.77
N ALA A 57 19.65 16.60 37.78
CA ALA A 57 19.68 17.81 36.94
C ALA A 57 19.79 17.48 35.43
N GLY A 58 20.40 16.35 35.07
CA GLY A 58 20.40 15.83 33.70
C GLY A 58 19.04 15.30 33.26
N ILE A 59 18.30 14.62 34.14
CA ILE A 59 16.90 14.23 33.89
C ILE A 59 16.04 15.48 33.69
N ALA A 60 16.19 16.50 34.55
CA ALA A 60 15.49 17.77 34.42
C ALA A 60 15.77 18.44 33.06
N ALA A 61 17.02 18.44 32.59
CA ALA A 61 17.36 18.94 31.26
C ALA A 61 16.67 18.17 30.12
N LEU A 62 16.51 16.85 30.24
CA LEU A 62 15.77 16.07 29.24
C LEU A 62 14.27 16.37 29.27
N VAL A 63 13.69 16.56 30.46
CA VAL A 63 12.28 16.99 30.62
C VAL A 63 12.08 18.37 30.00
N GLU A 64 13.00 19.29 30.26
CA GLU A 64 12.97 20.64 29.72
C GLU A 64 13.07 20.62 28.20
N LEU A 65 13.99 19.83 27.61
CA LEU A 65 14.07 19.62 26.17
C LEU A 65 12.74 19.08 25.61
N ALA A 66 12.15 18.06 26.24
CA ALA A 66 10.90 17.46 25.77
C ALA A 66 9.75 18.47 25.71
N ALA A 67 9.67 19.35 26.71
CA ALA A 67 8.67 20.42 26.78
C ALA A 67 8.79 21.46 25.65
N GLN A 68 9.92 21.50 24.94
CA GLN A 68 10.12 22.41 23.81
C GLN A 68 9.55 21.88 22.49
N PHE A 69 9.13 20.61 22.45
CA PHE A 69 8.51 20.03 21.28
C PHE A 69 6.99 20.10 21.36
N LYS A 70 6.35 20.19 20.20
CA LYS A 70 4.88 20.12 20.11
C LYS A 70 4.40 18.71 20.52
N PRO A 71 3.22 18.59 21.15
CA PRO A 71 2.61 17.28 21.42
C PRO A 71 2.57 16.40 20.16
N GLY A 72 2.99 15.14 20.29
CA GLY A 72 3.03 14.18 19.18
C GLY A 72 4.25 14.29 18.25
N TYR A 73 5.21 15.18 18.53
CA TYR A 73 6.51 15.15 17.86
C TYR A 73 7.31 13.91 18.33
N PRO A 74 7.76 13.02 17.42
CA PRO A 74 8.56 11.86 17.78
C PRO A 74 9.89 12.24 18.43
N LEU A 75 9.98 12.02 19.74
CA LEU A 75 11.18 12.21 20.55
C LEU A 75 11.36 10.98 21.44
N ALA A 76 12.57 10.42 21.49
CA ALA A 76 12.86 9.20 22.26
C ALA A 76 14.33 9.05 22.62
N PHE A 77 14.62 8.04 23.45
CA PHE A 77 15.97 7.61 23.79
C PHE A 77 16.29 6.23 23.22
N CYS A 78 17.55 5.97 22.92
CA CYS A 78 18.03 4.62 22.61
C CYS A 78 19.41 4.32 23.18
N ASN A 79 19.79 3.03 23.13
CA ASN A 79 21.13 2.53 23.46
C ASN A 79 21.61 2.84 24.89
N ALA A 80 20.71 3.09 25.85
CA ALA A 80 21.15 3.36 27.22
C ALA A 80 21.71 2.08 27.86
N GLU A 81 22.89 2.19 28.48
CA GLU A 81 23.46 1.15 29.34
C GLU A 81 22.46 0.77 30.46
N PRO A 82 22.42 -0.49 30.95
CA PRO A 82 21.39 -0.96 31.88
C PRO A 82 21.21 -0.10 33.14
N THR A 83 22.31 0.44 33.69
CA THR A 83 22.27 1.33 34.86
C THR A 83 21.56 2.66 34.54
N VAL A 84 21.84 3.26 33.39
CA VAL A 84 21.20 4.50 32.91
C VAL A 84 19.75 4.22 32.50
N ALA A 85 19.48 3.12 31.81
CA ALA A 85 18.13 2.70 31.44
C ALA A 85 17.23 2.53 32.67
N THR A 86 17.76 1.91 33.73
CA THR A 86 17.04 1.75 35.01
C THR A 86 16.74 3.11 35.66
N GLN A 87 17.70 4.04 35.64
CA GLN A 87 17.50 5.39 36.16
C GLN A 87 16.44 6.17 35.35
N ILE A 88 16.44 6.03 34.03
CA ILE A 88 15.42 6.63 33.15
C ILE A 88 14.06 6.05 33.48
N ALA A 89 13.93 4.72 33.50
CA ALA A 89 12.68 4.01 33.78
C ALA A 89 12.08 4.35 35.15
N ALA A 90 12.93 4.60 36.16
CA ALA A 90 12.51 4.99 37.50
C ALA A 90 12.16 6.49 37.65
N SER A 91 12.31 7.29 36.58
CA SER A 91 12.14 8.75 36.63
C SER A 91 10.96 9.23 35.80
N HIS A 92 10.51 10.47 36.04
CA HIS A 92 9.35 11.03 35.35
C HIS A 92 9.51 11.12 33.82
N ILE A 93 10.75 11.21 33.31
CA ILE A 93 10.99 11.27 31.86
C ILE A 93 10.48 10.03 31.12
N ALA A 94 10.44 8.85 31.77
CA ALA A 94 9.90 7.62 31.15
C ALA A 94 8.39 7.70 30.88
N THR A 95 7.67 8.61 31.54
CA THR A 95 6.26 8.87 31.26
C THR A 95 6.06 9.85 30.09
N LEU A 96 7.10 10.61 29.76
CA LEU A 96 7.07 11.64 28.72
C LEU A 96 7.64 11.11 27.40
N LEU A 97 8.71 10.32 27.46
CA LEU A 97 9.47 9.88 26.29
C LEU A 97 9.74 8.37 26.37
N PRO A 98 9.49 7.63 25.27
CA PRO A 98 9.85 6.22 25.21
C PRO A 98 11.37 6.02 25.18
N HIS A 99 11.80 4.92 25.77
CA HIS A 99 13.17 4.43 25.69
C HIS A 99 13.18 3.10 24.95
N PHE A 100 14.01 3.00 23.92
CA PHE A 100 14.18 1.80 23.10
C PHE A 100 15.54 1.14 23.40
N PRO A 101 15.62 -0.20 23.41
CA PRO A 101 16.88 -0.90 23.66
C PRO A 101 17.97 -0.53 22.65
N THR A 102 17.59 -0.46 21.37
CA THR A 102 18.51 -0.12 20.28
C THR A 102 17.96 1.02 19.43
N ARG A 103 18.85 1.68 18.69
CA ARG A 103 18.50 2.61 17.62
C ARG A 103 17.51 2.00 16.63
N ASP A 104 17.77 0.78 16.16
CA ASP A 104 16.93 0.14 15.15
C ASP A 104 15.52 -0.13 15.68
N CYS A 105 15.39 -0.56 16.95
CA CYS A 105 14.07 -0.67 17.60
C CYS A 105 13.31 0.66 17.62
N ALA A 106 14.00 1.78 17.88
CA ALA A 106 13.38 3.10 17.86
C ALA A 106 12.93 3.48 16.45
N LEU A 107 13.78 3.31 15.44
CA LEU A 107 13.50 3.69 14.05
C LEU A 107 12.40 2.85 13.40
N GLN A 108 12.21 1.60 13.85
CA GLN A 108 11.11 0.73 13.42
C GLN A 108 9.83 0.95 14.23
N SER A 109 9.86 1.76 15.30
CA SER A 109 8.66 2.06 16.06
C SER A 109 7.71 2.98 15.27
N PRO A 110 6.37 2.81 15.39
CA PRO A 110 5.41 3.56 14.59
C PRO A 110 5.60 5.09 14.58
N PRO A 111 5.90 5.77 15.70
CA PRO A 111 6.09 7.22 15.71
C PRO A 111 7.25 7.70 14.84
N PHE A 112 8.34 6.94 14.79
CA PHE A 112 9.51 7.29 13.98
C PHE A 112 9.37 6.80 12.55
N LEU A 113 8.89 5.58 12.34
CA LEU A 113 8.66 5.02 11.01
C LEU A 113 7.80 5.97 10.18
N ALA A 114 6.70 6.46 10.75
CA ALA A 114 5.77 7.42 10.15
C ALA A 114 6.36 8.80 9.83
N ARG A 115 7.63 9.04 10.14
CA ARG A 115 8.34 10.28 9.78
C ARG A 115 9.46 10.06 8.79
N ARG A 116 9.92 8.82 8.55
CA ARG A 116 11.16 8.60 7.79
C ARG A 116 11.16 9.23 6.41
N LEU A 117 9.99 9.38 5.78
CA LEU A 117 9.83 9.95 4.44
C LEU A 117 8.87 11.15 4.38
N THR A 118 8.61 11.83 5.51
CA THR A 118 7.75 13.03 5.50
C THR A 118 8.27 14.08 4.49
N GLY A 119 7.35 14.63 3.70
CA GLY A 119 7.65 15.58 2.63
C GLY A 119 8.05 14.94 1.29
N THR A 120 8.26 13.61 1.26
CA THR A 120 8.43 12.85 0.01
C THR A 120 7.08 12.72 -0.70
N LYS A 121 7.10 12.85 -2.02
CA LYS A 121 5.91 12.63 -2.86
C LYS A 121 5.92 11.22 -3.42
N ALA A 122 4.74 10.65 -3.60
CA ALA A 122 4.56 9.41 -4.34
C ALA A 122 3.62 9.61 -5.53
N LEU A 123 3.88 8.93 -6.63
CA LEU A 123 2.96 8.77 -7.76
C LEU A 123 2.47 7.32 -7.77
N ILE A 124 1.16 7.13 -7.72
CA ILE A 124 0.55 5.82 -7.98
C ILE A 124 -0.03 5.84 -9.39
N LEU A 125 0.43 4.90 -10.22
CA LEU A 125 0.00 4.74 -11.60
C LEU A 125 -1.38 4.05 -11.64
N CYS A 126 -2.39 4.81 -12.04
CA CYS A 126 -3.81 4.41 -12.01
C CYS A 126 -4.49 4.46 -13.40
N ALA A 127 -3.75 4.76 -14.46
CA ALA A 127 -4.34 5.03 -15.78
C ALA A 127 -4.75 3.77 -16.56
N GLY A 128 -4.21 2.61 -16.20
CA GLY A 128 -4.37 1.38 -16.96
C GLY A 128 -5.82 0.87 -17.03
N ALA A 129 -6.26 0.47 -18.23
CA ALA A 129 -7.59 -0.11 -18.46
C ALA A 129 -7.81 -1.47 -17.77
N GLY A 130 -6.72 -2.12 -17.35
CA GLY A 130 -6.81 -3.41 -16.69
C GLY A 130 -7.46 -4.48 -17.55
N SER A 131 -7.20 -4.53 -18.85
CA SER A 131 -7.85 -5.44 -19.79
C SER A 131 -7.73 -6.93 -19.42
N ARG A 132 -6.60 -7.34 -18.81
CA ARG A 132 -6.39 -8.71 -18.28
C ARG A 132 -7.23 -9.02 -17.04
N MET A 133 -7.80 -8.00 -16.41
CA MET A 133 -8.68 -8.09 -15.24
C MET A 133 -10.16 -8.11 -15.64
N ALA A 134 -10.50 -8.00 -16.92
CA ALA A 134 -11.87 -8.19 -17.36
C ALA A 134 -12.36 -9.60 -16.95
N PRO A 135 -13.62 -9.75 -16.52
CA PRO A 135 -14.68 -8.74 -16.41
C PRO A 135 -14.66 -7.88 -15.13
N LEU A 136 -13.83 -8.19 -14.12
CA LEU A 136 -13.77 -7.42 -12.86
C LEU A 136 -13.51 -5.92 -13.11
N SER A 137 -12.64 -5.60 -14.07
CA SER A 137 -12.34 -4.20 -14.40
C SER A 137 -13.40 -3.51 -15.26
N ALA A 138 -14.41 -4.19 -15.80
CA ALA A 138 -15.31 -3.61 -16.81
C ALA A 138 -16.07 -2.38 -16.31
N ALA A 139 -16.44 -2.36 -15.03
CA ALA A 139 -17.19 -1.26 -14.40
C ALA A 139 -16.42 -0.56 -13.25
N CYS A 140 -15.21 -1.02 -12.93
CA CYS A 140 -14.42 -0.52 -11.81
C CYS A 140 -12.95 -0.46 -12.21
N PRO A 141 -12.25 0.68 -12.03
CA PRO A 141 -10.82 0.71 -12.29
C PRO A 141 -10.09 -0.20 -11.31
N LYS A 142 -9.03 -0.85 -11.77
CA LYS A 142 -8.26 -1.84 -10.99
C LYS A 142 -7.92 -1.38 -9.57
N PRO A 143 -7.35 -0.16 -9.33
CA PRO A 143 -6.99 0.27 -7.99
C PRO A 143 -8.20 0.39 -7.04
N LEU A 144 -9.43 0.48 -7.57
CA LEU A 144 -10.64 0.55 -6.77
C LEU A 144 -11.33 -0.81 -6.56
N LEU A 145 -10.80 -1.90 -7.14
CA LEU A 145 -11.34 -3.24 -6.89
C LEU A 145 -11.23 -3.58 -5.39
N PRO A 146 -12.28 -4.15 -4.79
CA PRO A 146 -12.30 -4.42 -3.37
C PRO A 146 -11.61 -5.75 -3.02
N LEU A 147 -10.65 -5.71 -2.10
CA LEU A 147 -10.17 -6.86 -1.35
C LEU A 147 -10.82 -6.85 0.03
N PHE A 148 -11.67 -7.84 0.31
CA PHE A 148 -12.49 -7.90 1.54
C PHE A 148 -13.31 -6.62 1.80
N GLY A 149 -13.86 -6.02 0.75
CA GLY A 149 -14.67 -4.79 0.83
C GLY A 149 -13.87 -3.48 0.90
N THR A 150 -12.53 -3.55 0.90
CA THR A 150 -11.64 -2.38 0.92
C THR A 150 -10.93 -2.24 -0.42
N PRO A 151 -10.93 -1.06 -1.08
CA PRO A 151 -10.22 -0.85 -2.34
C PRO A 151 -8.71 -1.12 -2.25
N ILE A 152 -8.11 -1.74 -3.28
CA ILE A 152 -6.64 -1.96 -3.39
C ILE A 152 -5.84 -0.68 -3.08
N LEU A 153 -6.28 0.45 -3.65
CA LEU A 153 -5.66 1.76 -3.46
C LEU A 153 -5.55 2.15 -1.98
N THR A 154 -6.50 1.74 -1.13
CA THR A 154 -6.46 2.00 0.31
C THR A 154 -5.25 1.34 0.96
N TYR A 155 -4.96 0.09 0.62
CA TYR A 155 -3.81 -0.63 1.17
C TYR A 155 -2.48 -0.01 0.74
N ILE A 156 -2.38 0.42 -0.53
CA ILE A 156 -1.20 1.12 -1.05
C ILE A 156 -1.01 2.45 -0.32
N LEU A 157 -2.08 3.23 -0.16
CA LEU A 157 -2.04 4.48 0.58
C LEU A 157 -1.70 4.26 2.06
N ASP A 158 -2.29 3.26 2.70
CA ASP A 158 -1.98 2.95 4.10
C ASP A 158 -0.51 2.60 4.29
N HIS A 159 0.06 1.81 3.37
CA HIS A 159 1.47 1.48 3.36
C HIS A 159 2.36 2.73 3.18
N LEU A 160 2.02 3.64 2.25
CA LEU A 160 2.72 4.93 2.11
C LEU A 160 2.65 5.78 3.39
N GLY A 161 1.47 5.84 4.02
CA GLY A 161 1.23 6.57 5.26
C GLY A 161 2.06 6.05 6.43
N GLN A 162 2.38 4.75 6.48
CA GLN A 162 3.28 4.19 7.50
C GLN A 162 4.68 4.81 7.50
N PHE A 163 5.11 5.44 6.40
CA PHE A 163 6.39 6.13 6.28
C PHE A 163 6.26 7.67 6.32
N GLY A 164 5.05 8.20 6.48
CA GLY A 164 4.76 9.63 6.47
C GLY A 164 4.63 10.24 5.08
N ILE A 165 4.41 9.41 4.05
CA ILE A 165 4.21 9.87 2.68
C ILE A 165 2.73 10.24 2.53
N ASP A 166 2.45 11.53 2.72
CA ASP A 166 1.08 12.06 2.70
C ASP A 166 0.72 12.76 1.38
N ASP A 167 1.70 13.20 0.58
CA ASP A 167 1.45 13.84 -0.72
C ASP A 167 1.49 12.79 -1.84
N VAL A 168 0.30 12.32 -2.26
CA VAL A 168 0.17 11.23 -3.23
C VAL A 168 -0.50 11.73 -4.50
N LEU A 169 0.20 11.59 -5.62
CA LEU A 169 -0.28 11.87 -6.95
C LEU A 169 -0.92 10.61 -7.52
N LEU A 170 -2.09 10.76 -8.13
CA LEU A 170 -2.79 9.72 -8.87
C LEU A 170 -2.98 10.22 -10.29
N ASN A 171 -2.82 9.35 -11.29
CA ASN A 171 -3.19 9.64 -12.68
C ASN A 171 -4.38 8.78 -13.14
N PRO A 172 -5.61 9.04 -12.68
CA PRO A 172 -6.77 8.27 -13.13
C PRO A 172 -6.95 8.37 -14.65
N GLY A 173 -7.05 7.23 -15.31
CA GLY A 173 -7.30 7.12 -16.75
C GLY A 173 -8.63 6.42 -16.96
N TYR A 174 -8.62 5.10 -17.13
CA TYR A 174 -9.83 4.31 -17.25
C TYR A 174 -10.75 4.43 -16.01
N HIS A 175 -12.06 4.68 -16.21
CA HIS A 175 -13.04 4.97 -15.14
C HIS A 175 -12.57 5.99 -14.10
N GLY A 176 -11.86 7.03 -14.56
CA GLY A 176 -11.17 7.99 -13.71
C GLY A 176 -12.10 8.82 -12.83
N ASP A 177 -13.35 9.03 -13.26
CA ASP A 177 -14.39 9.73 -12.51
C ASP A 177 -14.70 9.06 -11.16
N GLN A 178 -14.53 7.74 -11.05
CA GLN A 178 -14.80 7.00 -9.82
C GLN A 178 -13.80 7.34 -8.71
N PHE A 179 -12.58 7.73 -9.05
CA PHE A 179 -11.56 8.15 -8.07
C PHE A 179 -11.96 9.44 -7.34
N LEU A 180 -12.82 10.28 -7.92
CA LEU A 180 -13.30 11.50 -7.27
C LEU A 180 -14.17 11.21 -6.04
N LYS A 181 -14.76 10.01 -5.96
CA LYS A 181 -15.56 9.54 -4.83
C LYS A 181 -14.71 8.81 -3.78
N PHE A 182 -13.49 8.40 -4.14
CA PHE A 182 -12.59 7.70 -3.24
C PHE A 182 -12.11 8.64 -2.11
N ARG A 183 -11.99 8.09 -0.89
CA ARG A 183 -11.49 8.82 0.27
C ARG A 183 -10.43 7.96 0.97
N PRO A 184 -9.24 8.51 1.27
CA PRO A 184 -8.26 7.80 2.06
C PRO A 184 -8.78 7.57 3.48
N THR A 185 -8.30 6.51 4.11
CA THR A 185 -8.51 6.17 5.52
C THR A 185 -7.83 7.16 6.46
N GLN A 186 -6.69 7.69 6.04
CA GLN A 186 -5.87 8.60 6.83
C GLN A 186 -6.15 10.07 6.45
N PRO A 187 -6.64 10.91 7.38
CA PRO A 187 -7.11 12.26 7.06
C PRO A 187 -5.99 13.23 6.62
N GLN A 188 -4.73 12.96 6.97
CA GLN A 188 -3.59 13.78 6.59
C GLN A 188 -3.15 13.56 5.13
N GLN A 189 -3.57 12.47 4.49
CA GLN A 189 -3.21 12.15 3.12
C GLN A 189 -3.90 13.08 2.13
N ARG A 190 -3.09 13.70 1.28
CA ARG A 190 -3.49 14.62 0.23
C ARG A 190 -3.36 13.91 -1.11
N LEU A 191 -4.50 13.71 -1.76
CA LEU A 191 -4.57 13.12 -3.09
C LEU A 191 -4.58 14.23 -4.14
N HIS A 192 -3.60 14.19 -5.05
CA HIS A 192 -3.49 15.10 -6.18
C HIS A 192 -3.83 14.34 -7.46
N PHE A 193 -4.90 14.76 -8.14
CA PHE A 193 -5.38 14.08 -9.34
C PHE A 193 -4.81 14.72 -10.61
N PHE A 194 -4.08 13.93 -11.38
CA PHE A 194 -3.55 14.26 -12.70
C PHE A 194 -4.25 13.41 -13.75
N ASN A 195 -5.52 13.72 -13.95
CA ASN A 195 -6.42 12.96 -14.81
C ASN A 195 -5.86 12.79 -16.23
N GLU A 196 -5.84 11.55 -16.68
CA GLU A 196 -5.53 11.14 -18.04
C GLU A 196 -6.84 10.77 -18.74
N GLY A 197 -7.73 11.74 -18.81
CA GLY A 197 -9.07 11.62 -19.37
C GLY A 197 -9.86 12.92 -19.19
N ARG A 198 -11.02 12.97 -19.81
CA ARG A 198 -11.93 14.13 -19.76
C ARG A 198 -13.37 13.68 -19.53
N HIS A 199 -14.17 14.57 -18.97
CA HIS A 199 -15.61 14.39 -18.87
C HIS A 199 -16.30 15.35 -19.84
N ASP A 200 -17.21 14.83 -20.67
CA ASP A 200 -18.09 15.63 -21.53
C ASP A 200 -19.56 15.22 -21.39
N ALA A 201 -20.40 15.51 -22.39
CA ALA A 201 -21.84 15.21 -22.34
C ALA A 201 -22.15 13.71 -22.35
N ASP A 202 -21.26 12.89 -22.92
CA ASP A 202 -21.43 11.44 -23.04
C ASP A 202 -20.78 10.67 -21.88
N GLY A 203 -20.12 11.39 -20.96
CA GLY A 203 -19.52 10.85 -19.74
C GLY A 203 -17.99 10.96 -19.73
N TRP A 204 -17.34 10.03 -19.02
CA TRP A 204 -15.90 9.97 -18.88
C TRP A 204 -15.23 9.27 -20.07
N HIS A 205 -14.25 9.93 -20.68
CA HIS A 205 -13.41 9.39 -21.75
C HIS A 205 -11.97 9.29 -21.27
N ALA A 206 -11.46 8.07 -21.19
CA ALA A 206 -10.10 7.79 -20.77
C ALA A 206 -9.11 8.07 -21.91
N GLU A 207 -8.00 8.74 -21.58
CA GLU A 207 -6.92 9.11 -22.49
C GLU A 207 -5.56 8.85 -21.82
N PRO A 208 -5.25 7.59 -21.46
CA PRO A 208 -3.97 7.25 -20.86
C PRO A 208 -2.84 7.63 -21.81
N ILE A 209 -1.81 8.30 -21.28
CA ILE A 209 -0.74 8.87 -22.13
C ILE A 209 0.55 8.07 -22.11
N GLY A 210 0.64 7.03 -21.28
CA GLY A 210 1.87 6.26 -21.04
C GLY A 210 2.56 6.65 -19.72
N SER A 211 3.08 5.67 -18.99
CA SER A 211 3.61 5.85 -17.62
C SER A 211 4.83 6.78 -17.54
N ALA A 212 5.72 6.75 -18.54
CA ALA A 212 6.85 7.69 -18.60
C ALA A 212 6.40 9.08 -19.11
N SER A 213 5.38 9.13 -19.96
CA SER A 213 4.75 10.39 -20.37
C SER A 213 4.09 11.10 -19.20
N THR A 214 3.47 10.37 -18.27
CA THR A 214 2.96 10.91 -17.00
C THR A 214 4.07 11.59 -16.22
N LEU A 215 5.22 10.92 -16.05
CA LEU A 215 6.39 11.50 -15.37
C LEU A 215 6.90 12.77 -16.07
N ALA A 216 7.01 12.73 -17.40
CA ALA A 216 7.45 13.87 -18.21
C ALA A 216 6.52 15.08 -18.00
N ARG A 217 5.20 14.88 -18.13
CA ARG A 217 4.19 15.92 -17.98
C ARG A 217 4.18 16.49 -16.57
N LEU A 218 4.25 15.64 -15.55
CA LEU A 218 4.35 16.05 -14.15
C LEU A 218 5.59 16.90 -13.88
N HIS A 219 6.73 16.53 -14.45
CA HIS A 219 7.94 17.32 -14.34
C HIS A 219 7.84 18.66 -15.07
N HIS A 220 7.49 18.67 -16.36
CA HIS A 220 7.48 19.88 -17.18
C HIS A 220 6.43 20.89 -16.74
N ARG A 221 5.26 20.44 -16.27
CA ARG A 221 4.15 21.34 -15.89
C ARG A 221 4.08 21.66 -14.41
N HIS A 222 4.63 20.79 -13.55
CA HIS A 222 4.47 20.92 -12.09
C HIS A 222 5.78 20.79 -11.32
N ASN A 223 6.93 20.68 -12.00
CA ASN A 223 8.26 20.61 -11.41
C ASN A 223 8.41 19.46 -10.38
N MET A 224 7.75 18.32 -10.65
CA MET A 224 7.65 17.21 -9.69
C MET A 224 8.99 16.53 -9.36
N LEU A 225 9.90 16.40 -10.34
CA LEU A 225 11.21 15.79 -10.15
C LEU A 225 12.28 16.81 -9.71
N THR A 226 11.96 17.63 -8.71
CA THR A 226 12.93 18.49 -8.00
C THR A 226 13.57 17.81 -6.80
N SER A 227 12.96 16.74 -6.33
CA SER A 227 13.46 15.82 -5.31
C SER A 227 13.22 14.38 -5.77
N ASP A 228 13.68 13.41 -4.99
CA ASP A 228 13.36 12.00 -5.23
C ASP A 228 11.83 11.79 -5.25
N LEU A 229 11.36 11.01 -6.22
CA LEU A 229 9.95 10.66 -6.40
C LEU A 229 9.79 9.15 -6.29
N ILE A 230 8.89 8.70 -5.42
CA ILE A 230 8.49 7.30 -5.34
C ILE A 230 7.38 7.06 -6.36
N VAL A 231 7.46 5.98 -7.13
CA VAL A 231 6.43 5.60 -8.10
C VAL A 231 6.00 4.16 -7.83
N LEU A 232 4.70 3.90 -7.77
CA LEU A 232 4.14 2.57 -7.58
C LEU A 232 3.07 2.28 -8.64
N CYS A 233 2.93 1.01 -9.03
CA CYS A 233 1.74 0.56 -9.76
C CYS A 233 0.54 0.47 -8.81
N GLY A 234 -0.64 0.89 -9.29
CA GLY A 234 -1.89 0.82 -8.52
C GLY A 234 -2.55 -0.56 -8.47
N ASP A 235 -1.87 -1.62 -8.90
CA ASP A 235 -2.41 -2.98 -9.04
C ASP A 235 -1.55 -4.08 -8.38
N ALA A 236 -0.74 -3.72 -7.38
CA ALA A 236 -0.04 -4.69 -6.55
C ALA A 236 -0.03 -4.25 -5.08
N LEU A 237 -0.02 -5.23 -4.16
CA LEU A 237 0.26 -4.99 -2.74
C LEU A 237 1.73 -5.28 -2.44
N VAL A 238 2.35 -4.44 -1.60
CA VAL A 238 3.73 -4.59 -1.16
C VAL A 238 3.87 -4.25 0.33
N ASP A 239 4.78 -4.92 1.04
CA ASP A 239 5.21 -4.55 2.40
C ASP A 239 6.66 -4.01 2.46
N ILE A 240 7.17 -3.52 1.33
CA ILE A 240 8.54 -3.04 1.20
C ILE A 240 8.87 -1.91 2.18
N ASN A 241 10.06 -1.96 2.80
CA ASN A 241 10.55 -0.84 3.61
C ASN A 241 11.01 0.31 2.70
N LEU A 242 10.09 1.21 2.33
CA LEU A 242 10.35 2.33 1.44
C LEU A 242 11.46 3.26 1.96
N ALA A 243 11.60 3.40 3.27
CA ALA A 243 12.64 4.24 3.85
C ALA A 243 14.04 3.63 3.69
N ASP A 244 14.14 2.31 3.71
CA ASP A 244 15.39 1.60 3.43
C ASP A 244 15.71 1.58 1.94
N MET A 245 14.70 1.42 1.08
CA MET A 245 14.84 1.57 -0.38
C MET A 245 15.30 3.00 -0.75
N MET A 246 14.75 4.04 -0.11
CA MET A 246 15.17 5.43 -0.31
C MET A 246 16.61 5.67 0.14
N ARG A 247 17.01 5.09 1.29
CA ARG A 247 18.40 5.15 1.76
C ARG A 247 19.35 4.49 0.76
N HIS A 248 18.99 3.31 0.25
CA HIS A 248 19.74 2.61 -0.80
C HIS A 248 19.88 3.46 -2.07
N HIS A 249 18.77 4.05 -2.54
CA HIS A 249 18.76 4.94 -3.69
C HIS A 249 19.74 6.11 -3.54
N ARG A 250 19.69 6.80 -2.39
CA ARG A 250 20.57 7.95 -2.11
C ARG A 250 22.03 7.55 -1.94
N ASN A 251 22.30 6.43 -1.28
CA ASN A 251 23.68 5.94 -1.08
C ASN A 251 24.35 5.53 -2.39
N THR A 252 23.59 4.92 -3.31
CA THR A 252 24.10 4.53 -4.63
C THR A 252 24.22 5.72 -5.59
N GLY A 253 23.49 6.82 -5.34
CA GLY A 253 23.39 7.94 -6.27
C GLY A 253 22.72 7.55 -7.60
N ALA A 254 21.89 6.51 -7.58
CA ALA A 254 21.27 5.97 -8.78
C ALA A 254 20.30 6.98 -9.42
N THR A 255 20.25 7.02 -10.75
CA THR A 255 19.23 7.81 -11.45
C THR A 255 17.83 7.22 -11.21
N ALA A 256 17.74 5.89 -11.17
CA ALA A 256 16.55 5.14 -10.77
C ALA A 256 16.91 3.94 -9.89
N THR A 257 16.09 3.65 -8.89
CA THR A 257 16.13 2.40 -8.13
C THR A 257 14.84 1.62 -8.38
N ILE A 258 14.95 0.32 -8.66
CA ILE A 258 13.82 -0.56 -8.96
C ILE A 258 13.73 -1.61 -7.86
N ALA A 259 12.59 -1.72 -7.17
CA ALA A 259 12.39 -2.85 -6.28
C ALA A 259 12.11 -4.11 -7.09
N THR A 260 12.78 -5.19 -6.75
CA THR A 260 12.72 -6.42 -7.53
C THR A 260 12.32 -7.62 -6.67
N ALA A 261 11.66 -8.59 -7.30
CA ALA A 261 11.25 -9.83 -6.66
C ALA A 261 11.74 -11.03 -7.48
N LYS A 262 12.17 -12.10 -6.81
CA LYS A 262 12.50 -13.35 -7.50
C LYS A 262 11.20 -14.08 -7.83
N VAL A 263 11.04 -14.45 -9.10
CA VAL A 263 9.88 -15.23 -9.57
C VAL A 263 10.30 -16.62 -10.04
N PRO A 264 9.38 -17.60 -10.06
CA PRO A 264 9.64 -18.86 -10.75
C PRO A 264 9.99 -18.59 -12.22
N ARG A 265 10.93 -19.37 -12.76
CA ARG A 265 11.42 -19.19 -14.13
C ARG A 265 10.30 -19.27 -15.19
N ALA A 266 9.31 -20.15 -14.95
CA ALA A 266 8.14 -20.30 -15.83
C ALA A 266 7.26 -19.03 -15.86
N SER A 267 7.33 -18.19 -14.84
CA SER A 267 6.55 -16.95 -14.72
C SER A 267 7.25 -15.73 -15.32
N CYS A 268 8.52 -15.84 -15.76
CA CYS A 268 9.28 -14.69 -16.28
C CYS A 268 8.58 -13.96 -17.44
N GLN A 269 7.81 -14.68 -18.28
CA GLN A 269 7.07 -14.09 -19.40
C GLN A 269 5.94 -13.14 -19.00
N LYS A 270 5.57 -13.09 -17.71
CA LYS A 270 4.58 -12.15 -17.19
C LYS A 270 5.16 -10.77 -16.92
N TYR A 271 6.49 -10.65 -16.76
CA TYR A 271 7.14 -9.50 -16.13
C TYR A 271 8.30 -8.94 -16.94
N GLY A 272 8.69 -7.71 -16.64
CA GLY A 272 10.02 -7.19 -16.99
C GLY A 272 11.09 -7.85 -16.14
N ILE A 273 12.12 -8.42 -16.76
CA ILE A 273 13.19 -9.17 -16.09
C ILE A 273 14.50 -8.37 -16.15
N LEU A 274 15.12 -8.17 -14.99
CA LEU A 274 16.37 -7.44 -14.85
C LEU A 274 17.56 -8.37 -14.76
N GLN A 275 18.64 -8.04 -15.44
CA GLN A 275 19.96 -8.63 -15.16
C GLN A 275 20.77 -7.63 -14.35
N THR A 276 21.34 -8.06 -13.23
CA THR A 276 22.18 -7.24 -12.35
C THR A 276 23.60 -7.78 -12.27
N ASP A 277 24.56 -6.91 -11.96
CA ASP A 277 25.89 -7.34 -11.50
C ASP A 277 25.92 -7.59 -9.98
N SER A 278 27.07 -7.99 -9.45
CA SER A 278 27.27 -8.27 -8.02
C SER A 278 27.05 -7.07 -7.08
N THR A 279 26.99 -5.85 -7.61
CA THR A 279 26.74 -4.63 -6.84
C THR A 279 25.27 -4.21 -6.87
N GLY A 280 24.42 -4.96 -7.58
CA GLY A 280 23.01 -4.61 -7.79
C GLY A 280 22.81 -3.54 -8.86
N ARG A 281 23.82 -3.23 -9.68
CA ARG A 281 23.64 -2.36 -10.85
C ARG A 281 22.95 -3.14 -11.96
N VAL A 282 21.91 -2.57 -12.55
CA VAL A 282 21.19 -3.16 -13.67
C VAL A 282 22.02 -3.05 -14.95
N LEU A 283 22.26 -4.18 -15.60
CA LEU A 283 23.01 -4.32 -16.84
C LEU A 283 22.08 -4.34 -18.05
N SER A 284 20.93 -5.01 -17.93
CA SER A 284 19.94 -5.13 -18.99
C SER A 284 18.52 -5.31 -18.43
N PHE A 285 17.52 -4.98 -19.25
CA PHE A 285 16.10 -5.13 -18.96
C PHE A 285 15.42 -5.83 -20.15
N GLN A 286 14.70 -6.91 -19.88
CA GLN A 286 13.93 -7.68 -20.86
C GLN A 286 12.45 -7.59 -20.54
N GLU A 287 11.64 -6.97 -21.39
CA GLU A 287 10.19 -6.95 -21.21
C GLU A 287 9.59 -8.29 -21.63
N LYS A 288 8.99 -9.02 -20.69
CA LYS A 288 8.24 -10.27 -20.91
C LYS A 288 8.99 -11.31 -21.77
N PRO A 289 10.26 -11.64 -21.46
CA PRO A 289 11.00 -12.65 -22.18
C PRO A 289 10.37 -14.03 -21.98
N THR A 290 10.48 -14.90 -22.99
CA THR A 290 10.14 -16.31 -22.77
C THR A 290 11.02 -16.91 -21.65
N PRO A 291 10.58 -17.96 -20.94
CA PRO A 291 11.39 -18.59 -19.89
C PRO A 291 12.78 -19.04 -20.35
N ALA A 292 12.92 -19.41 -21.63
CA ALA A 292 14.20 -19.79 -22.23
C ALA A 292 15.12 -18.58 -22.47
N GLN A 293 14.57 -17.44 -22.85
CA GLN A 293 15.32 -16.22 -23.20
C GLN A 293 15.65 -15.33 -21.99
N ALA A 294 14.96 -15.50 -20.87
CA ALA A 294 15.16 -14.67 -19.69
C ALA A 294 16.63 -14.77 -19.19
N LEU A 295 17.30 -13.67 -18.90
CA LEU A 295 18.69 -13.70 -18.42
C LEU A 295 18.79 -13.92 -16.91
N SER A 296 17.70 -13.75 -16.20
CA SER A 296 17.57 -13.99 -14.77
C SER A 296 16.12 -14.38 -14.43
N ASN A 297 15.76 -14.37 -13.15
CA ASN A 297 14.39 -14.45 -12.68
C ASN A 297 14.05 -13.29 -11.74
N LEU A 298 14.74 -12.16 -11.89
CA LEU A 298 14.56 -10.96 -11.09
C LEU A 298 13.52 -10.06 -11.76
N ALA A 299 12.29 -10.11 -11.29
CA ALA A 299 11.17 -9.36 -11.85
C ALA A 299 11.14 -7.92 -11.36
N ASN A 300 10.81 -7.00 -12.27
CA ASN A 300 10.41 -5.64 -11.98
C ASN A 300 9.03 -5.65 -11.31
N THR A 301 8.94 -5.12 -10.09
CA THR A 301 7.69 -5.08 -9.33
C THR A 301 6.82 -3.85 -9.63
N GLY A 302 7.33 -2.89 -10.40
CA GLY A 302 6.62 -1.63 -10.66
C GLY A 302 6.75 -0.60 -9.53
N VAL A 303 7.62 -0.85 -8.54
CA VAL A 303 7.97 0.11 -7.49
C VAL A 303 9.34 0.71 -7.82
N TYR A 304 9.37 2.04 -7.95
CA TYR A 304 10.55 2.79 -8.37
C TYR A 304 10.82 3.95 -7.42
N ILE A 305 12.10 4.35 -7.33
CA ILE A 305 12.51 5.67 -6.86
C ILE A 305 13.29 6.34 -7.98
N PHE A 306 12.85 7.53 -8.39
CA PHE A 306 13.54 8.34 -9.39
C PHE A 306 14.15 9.58 -8.74
N SER A 307 15.44 9.79 -9.00
CA SER A 307 16.12 11.04 -8.63
C SER A 307 15.79 12.15 -9.64
N PRO A 308 16.02 13.43 -9.30
CA PRO A 308 15.92 14.55 -10.26
C PRO A 308 16.77 14.36 -11.52
N THR A 309 17.84 13.56 -11.45
CA THR A 309 18.73 13.29 -12.60
C THR A 309 18.06 12.50 -13.72
N VAL A 310 16.86 11.96 -13.51
CA VAL A 310 16.07 11.30 -14.55
C VAL A 310 15.47 12.30 -15.54
N ALA A 311 15.24 13.55 -15.12
CA ALA A 311 14.48 14.55 -15.87
C ALA A 311 14.95 14.76 -17.33
N PRO A 312 16.26 14.82 -17.65
CA PRO A 312 16.72 15.00 -19.02
C PRO A 312 16.38 13.86 -19.97
N TYR A 313 15.97 12.70 -19.45
CA TYR A 313 15.64 11.50 -20.22
C TYR A 313 14.14 11.29 -20.40
N LEU A 314 13.32 12.17 -19.83
CA LEU A 314 11.88 12.15 -20.00
C LEU A 314 11.50 12.81 -21.32
N ILE A 315 10.56 12.17 -22.03
CA ILE A 315 10.04 12.65 -23.31
C ILE A 315 8.54 12.90 -23.11
N ASP A 316 8.11 14.16 -23.20
CA ASP A 316 6.68 14.52 -23.19
C ASP A 316 6.08 14.25 -24.58
N ALA A 317 5.93 12.97 -24.89
CA ALA A 317 5.24 12.45 -26.07
C ALA A 317 4.24 11.38 -25.62
N PRO A 318 3.16 11.13 -26.38
CA PRO A 318 2.26 10.01 -26.10
C PRO A 318 2.98 8.65 -26.10
N ASP A 319 2.38 7.70 -25.38
CA ASP A 319 2.72 6.28 -25.33
C ASP A 319 4.15 5.95 -24.85
N GLN A 320 4.80 6.86 -24.11
CA GLN A 320 6.07 6.56 -23.46
C GLN A 320 5.83 5.78 -22.17
N ASP A 321 6.45 4.62 -22.07
CA ASP A 321 6.33 3.73 -20.92
C ASP A 321 7.65 3.59 -20.16
N ILE A 322 7.57 3.47 -18.83
CA ILE A 322 8.73 3.36 -17.95
C ILE A 322 9.58 2.15 -18.34
N ALA A 323 8.97 0.97 -18.44
CA ALA A 323 9.68 -0.28 -18.65
C ALA A 323 10.27 -0.41 -20.07
N THR A 324 9.49 -0.04 -21.08
CA THR A 324 9.87 -0.26 -22.48
C THR A 324 10.59 0.91 -23.13
N HIS A 325 10.52 2.13 -22.57
CA HIS A 325 11.14 3.33 -23.14
C HIS A 325 12.14 3.99 -22.19
N LEU A 326 11.72 4.35 -20.97
CA LEU A 326 12.56 5.13 -20.05
C LEU A 326 13.75 4.31 -19.53
N LEU A 327 13.53 3.11 -18.97
CA LEU A 327 14.62 2.30 -18.43
C LEU A 327 15.65 1.92 -19.51
N PRO A 328 15.28 1.48 -20.73
CA PRO A 328 16.23 1.26 -21.80
C PRO A 328 17.00 2.53 -22.21
N SER A 329 16.34 3.69 -22.24
CA SER A 329 16.99 4.97 -22.52
C SER A 329 18.05 5.32 -21.47
N LEU A 330 17.73 5.15 -20.19
CA LEU A 330 18.69 5.37 -19.09
C LEU A 330 19.91 4.45 -19.20
N LEU A 331 19.71 3.15 -19.47
CA LEU A 331 20.79 2.19 -19.67
C LEU A 331 21.67 2.57 -20.87
N LYS A 332 21.07 2.91 -22.01
CA LYS A 332 21.78 3.35 -23.22
C LYS A 332 22.63 4.59 -22.99
N ASN A 333 22.19 5.49 -22.13
CA ASN A 333 22.91 6.71 -21.75
C ASN A 333 23.88 6.51 -20.57
N GLY A 334 24.15 5.26 -20.17
CA GLY A 334 25.11 4.93 -19.12
C GLY A 334 24.69 5.38 -17.71
N ARG A 335 23.39 5.69 -17.51
CA ARG A 335 22.88 6.09 -16.19
C ARG A 335 22.82 4.90 -15.26
N LEU A 336 23.08 5.15 -13.98
CA LEU A 336 23.01 4.13 -12.97
C LEU A 336 21.54 3.81 -12.67
N ILE A 337 21.13 2.59 -12.96
CA ILE A 337 19.90 2.00 -12.43
C ILE A 337 20.33 0.95 -11.41
N SER A 338 19.78 1.02 -10.20
CA SER A 338 20.07 0.06 -9.13
C SER A 338 18.85 -0.82 -8.85
N ALA A 339 19.06 -2.11 -8.73
CA ALA A 339 18.06 -3.02 -8.18
C ALA A 339 18.11 -2.97 -6.64
N TYR A 340 16.93 -2.95 -6.02
CA TYR A 340 16.74 -3.15 -4.60
C TYR A 340 16.15 -4.53 -4.39
N GLU A 341 16.99 -5.46 -3.94
CA GLU A 341 16.70 -6.90 -3.88
C GLU A 341 16.42 -7.41 -2.45
N GLU A 342 16.26 -6.51 -1.47
CA GLU A 342 15.91 -6.90 -0.10
C GLU A 342 14.56 -7.64 -0.07
N PRO A 343 14.34 -8.62 0.82
CA PRO A 343 13.09 -9.37 0.85
C PRO A 343 11.88 -8.50 1.23
N PHE A 344 10.82 -8.58 0.43
CA PHE A 344 9.48 -8.07 0.74
C PHE A 344 8.42 -8.99 0.10
N GLU A 345 7.20 -8.94 0.61
CA GLU A 345 6.03 -9.56 0.01
C GLU A 345 5.51 -8.68 -1.12
N TRP A 346 5.27 -9.29 -2.27
CA TRP A 346 4.70 -8.65 -3.45
C TRP A 346 3.56 -9.52 -3.98
N VAL A 347 2.35 -8.96 -3.95
CA VAL A 347 1.14 -9.62 -4.44
C VAL A 347 0.69 -8.90 -5.71
N ASP A 348 0.98 -9.48 -6.87
CA ASP A 348 0.53 -8.97 -8.18
C ASP A 348 -0.97 -9.26 -8.34
N LEU A 349 -1.77 -8.23 -8.65
CA LEU A 349 -3.20 -8.36 -8.93
C LEU A 349 -3.43 -8.11 -10.43
N GLY A 350 -2.75 -8.92 -11.24
CA GLY A 350 -2.68 -8.77 -12.69
C GLY A 350 -3.94 -9.21 -13.43
N CYS A 351 -4.60 -10.27 -12.94
CA CYS A 351 -5.79 -10.90 -13.52
C CYS A 351 -6.76 -11.44 -12.44
N PRO A 352 -7.98 -11.90 -12.81
CA PRO A 352 -8.96 -12.36 -11.83
C PRO A 352 -8.52 -13.61 -11.03
N HIS A 353 -7.71 -14.49 -11.62
CA HIS A 353 -7.10 -15.61 -10.91
C HIS A 353 -6.22 -15.09 -9.75
N ASP A 354 -5.30 -14.17 -10.02
CA ASP A 354 -4.43 -13.59 -8.99
C ASP A 354 -5.26 -12.87 -7.91
N PHE A 355 -6.33 -12.17 -8.32
CA PHE A 355 -7.27 -11.53 -7.40
C PHE A 355 -7.99 -12.52 -6.47
N ALA A 356 -8.42 -13.67 -6.99
CA ALA A 356 -9.03 -14.72 -6.17
C ALA A 356 -8.01 -15.39 -5.25
N GLN A 357 -6.83 -15.70 -5.77
CA GLN A 357 -5.76 -16.31 -5.01
C GLN A 357 -5.34 -15.41 -3.84
N ALA A 358 -5.21 -14.10 -4.05
CA ALA A 358 -4.90 -13.15 -2.98
C ALA A 358 -5.93 -13.18 -1.84
N HIS A 359 -7.22 -13.33 -2.14
CA HIS A 359 -8.25 -13.50 -1.10
C HIS A 359 -8.09 -14.81 -0.34
N PHE A 360 -7.84 -15.91 -1.05
CA PHE A 360 -7.73 -17.23 -0.44
C PHE A 360 -6.46 -17.34 0.42
N ASP A 361 -5.33 -16.80 -0.05
CA ASP A 361 -4.09 -16.76 0.70
C ASP A 361 -4.23 -15.91 1.97
N ALA A 362 -4.88 -14.74 1.87
CA ALA A 362 -5.16 -13.90 3.04
C ALA A 362 -6.10 -14.57 4.05
N LEU A 363 -7.14 -15.29 3.60
CA LEU A 363 -8.01 -16.08 4.46
C LEU A 363 -7.25 -17.16 5.25
N ASN A 364 -6.21 -17.72 4.64
CA ASN A 364 -5.32 -18.71 5.25
C ASN A 364 -4.14 -18.10 6.01
N ALA A 365 -4.13 -16.77 6.21
CA ALA A 365 -3.04 -16.03 6.87
C ALA A 365 -1.66 -16.24 6.22
N GLN A 366 -1.63 -16.43 4.89
CA GLN A 366 -0.40 -16.61 4.11
C GLN A 366 0.17 -15.29 3.57
N LEU A 367 -0.57 -14.18 3.70
CA LEU A 367 -0.14 -12.83 3.31
C LEU A 367 0.05 -11.94 4.54
N ARG A 368 1.13 -11.17 4.56
CA ARG A 368 1.41 -10.13 5.57
C ARG A 368 0.73 -8.81 5.23
N THR A 369 0.61 -8.51 3.94
CA THR A 369 0.05 -7.25 3.41
C THR A 369 -1.47 -7.18 3.48
N LEU A 370 -2.13 -8.34 3.58
CA LEU A 370 -3.58 -8.44 3.45
C LEU A 370 -4.17 -9.39 4.49
N ALA A 371 -5.22 -8.94 5.17
CA ALA A 371 -6.00 -9.75 6.09
C ALA A 371 -7.51 -9.49 5.86
N PRO A 372 -8.39 -10.46 6.17
CA PRO A 372 -9.82 -10.25 6.06
C PRO A 372 -10.29 -9.07 6.92
N ALA A 373 -11.04 -8.14 6.33
CA ALA A 373 -11.63 -7.04 7.05
C ALA A 373 -12.72 -7.54 8.05
N GLY A 374 -13.02 -6.77 9.09
CA GLY A 374 -14.12 -7.09 10.00
C GLY A 374 -13.77 -7.99 11.19
N GLN A 375 -14.80 -8.45 11.89
CA GLN A 375 -14.65 -9.18 13.15
C GLN A 375 -14.43 -10.68 12.89
N LYS A 376 -13.37 -11.23 13.49
CA LYS A 376 -13.15 -12.67 13.53
C LYS A 376 -14.17 -13.30 14.49
N MET A 377 -15.14 -14.04 13.96
CA MET A 377 -16.23 -14.67 14.73
C MET A 377 -15.79 -16.01 15.34
N ARG A 378 -14.94 -16.74 14.61
CA ARG A 378 -14.24 -17.97 15.01
C ARG A 378 -13.00 -18.13 14.15
N GLU A 379 -12.22 -19.20 14.34
CA GLU A 379 -10.89 -19.36 13.70
C GLU A 379 -10.88 -19.21 12.18
N ASP A 380 -11.95 -19.61 11.51
CA ASP A 380 -12.10 -19.75 10.06
C ASP A 380 -13.24 -18.89 9.48
N LEU A 381 -13.79 -17.93 10.24
CA LEU A 381 -14.91 -17.10 9.81
C LEU A 381 -14.76 -15.64 10.23
N TRP A 382 -14.81 -14.75 9.24
CA TRP A 382 -14.81 -13.30 9.41
C TRP A 382 -16.12 -12.70 8.94
N CYS A 383 -16.64 -11.73 9.68
CA CYS A 383 -17.86 -11.02 9.35
C CYS A 383 -17.63 -9.50 9.36
N GLY A 384 -18.01 -8.85 8.26
CA GLY A 384 -18.14 -7.41 8.16
C GLY A 384 -19.26 -6.87 9.05
N LYS A 385 -19.16 -5.58 9.37
CA LYS A 385 -20.16 -4.87 10.16
C LYS A 385 -21.56 -5.02 9.53
N GLY A 386 -22.56 -5.40 10.33
CA GLY A 386 -23.94 -5.54 9.89
C GLY A 386 -24.27 -6.85 9.17
N ALA A 387 -23.31 -7.77 9.01
CA ALA A 387 -23.59 -9.09 8.44
C ALA A 387 -24.63 -9.85 9.29
N HIS A 388 -25.63 -10.44 8.62
CA HIS A 388 -26.70 -11.20 9.25
C HIS A 388 -26.65 -12.67 8.81
N LEU A 389 -26.33 -13.57 9.73
CA LEU A 389 -26.26 -15.00 9.48
C LEU A 389 -27.36 -15.73 10.26
N SER A 390 -28.16 -16.52 9.55
CA SER A 390 -29.11 -17.43 10.19
C SER A 390 -28.38 -18.48 11.03
N ARG A 391 -28.93 -18.81 12.21
CA ARG A 391 -28.41 -19.91 13.06
C ARG A 391 -28.48 -21.29 12.39
N ARG A 392 -29.22 -21.41 11.28
CA ARG A 392 -29.38 -22.65 10.50
C ARG A 392 -28.54 -22.66 9.22
N THR A 393 -27.60 -21.73 9.08
CA THR A 393 -26.59 -21.75 8.02
C THR A 393 -25.47 -22.69 8.42
N LYS A 394 -24.97 -23.50 7.47
CA LYS A 394 -23.77 -24.32 7.66
C LYS A 394 -22.59 -23.61 7.00
N ILE A 395 -21.53 -23.36 7.75
CA ILE A 395 -20.31 -22.75 7.22
C ILE A 395 -19.13 -23.63 7.64
N THR A 396 -18.36 -24.06 6.65
CA THR A 396 -17.05 -24.70 6.80
C THR A 396 -16.04 -23.71 6.22
N GLY A 397 -15.14 -23.16 7.02
CA GLY A 397 -14.21 -22.13 6.56
C GLY A 397 -12.98 -22.67 5.82
N PRO A 398 -12.07 -21.77 5.41
CA PRO A 398 -12.06 -20.35 5.76
C PRO A 398 -13.07 -19.52 4.93
N CYS A 399 -13.80 -18.61 5.57
CA CYS A 399 -14.84 -17.79 4.92
C CYS A 399 -14.84 -16.34 5.38
N TYR A 400 -15.09 -15.41 4.46
CA TYR A 400 -15.41 -14.02 4.75
C TYR A 400 -16.84 -13.69 4.32
N ILE A 401 -17.60 -13.03 5.20
CA ILE A 401 -18.94 -12.52 4.95
C ILE A 401 -18.90 -10.99 5.04
N GLY A 402 -19.21 -10.31 3.94
CA GLY A 402 -19.13 -8.86 3.80
C GLY A 402 -20.10 -8.08 4.67
N ARG A 403 -19.90 -6.76 4.69
CA ARG A 403 -20.74 -5.80 5.41
C ARG A 403 -22.18 -5.91 4.90
N ASN A 404 -23.14 -5.90 5.83
CA ASN A 404 -24.57 -6.00 5.54
C ASN A 404 -25.00 -7.23 4.70
N ALA A 405 -24.13 -8.21 4.48
CA ALA A 405 -24.52 -9.41 3.77
C ALA A 405 -25.50 -10.24 4.60
N THR A 406 -26.51 -10.81 3.95
CA THR A 406 -27.55 -11.63 4.59
C THR A 406 -27.48 -13.07 4.09
N ILE A 407 -27.27 -14.01 5.02
CA ILE A 407 -27.23 -15.44 4.75
C ILE A 407 -28.44 -16.11 5.38
N GLU A 408 -29.35 -16.63 4.55
CA GLU A 408 -30.59 -17.23 5.02
C GLU A 408 -30.42 -18.67 5.56
N LYS A 409 -31.50 -19.18 6.17
CA LYS A 409 -31.56 -20.56 6.69
C LYS A 409 -31.34 -21.58 5.56
N GLY A 410 -30.58 -22.64 5.83
CA GLY A 410 -30.38 -23.73 4.88
C GLY A 410 -29.33 -23.46 3.79
N VAL A 411 -28.65 -22.32 3.83
CA VAL A 411 -27.45 -22.09 3.02
C VAL A 411 -26.28 -22.88 3.58
N GLU A 412 -25.50 -23.49 2.69
CA GLU A 412 -24.24 -24.16 2.99
C GLU A 412 -23.09 -23.42 2.27
N ILE A 413 -22.06 -23.04 3.02
CA ILE A 413 -20.87 -22.35 2.52
C ILE A 413 -19.65 -23.19 2.89
N ASN A 414 -18.94 -23.69 1.88
CA ASN A 414 -17.77 -24.54 2.03
C ASN A 414 -16.54 -23.85 1.44
N GLY A 415 -15.67 -23.35 2.32
CA GLY A 415 -14.55 -22.49 1.97
C GLY A 415 -13.47 -23.14 1.10
N PRO A 416 -12.53 -22.34 0.56
CA PRO A 416 -12.41 -20.90 0.80
C PRO A 416 -13.51 -20.09 0.09
N CYS A 417 -14.22 -19.21 0.81
CA CYS A 417 -15.32 -18.43 0.23
C CYS A 417 -15.28 -16.96 0.67
N ILE A 418 -15.59 -16.08 -0.28
CA ILE A 418 -15.78 -14.65 -0.05
C ILE A 418 -17.21 -14.32 -0.45
N ILE A 419 -18.02 -13.84 0.49
CA ILE A 419 -19.32 -13.24 0.20
C ILE A 419 -19.15 -11.72 0.33
N GLY A 420 -19.33 -11.00 -0.76
CA GLY A 420 -19.16 -9.56 -0.84
C GLY A 420 -20.16 -8.76 -0.01
N ASP A 421 -19.93 -7.46 0.07
CA ASP A 421 -20.80 -6.54 0.78
C ASP A 421 -22.22 -6.53 0.19
N ASN A 422 -23.22 -6.36 1.05
CA ASN A 422 -24.65 -6.28 0.71
C ASN A 422 -25.24 -7.50 -0.02
N CYS A 423 -24.49 -8.60 -0.16
CA CYS A 423 -24.99 -9.80 -0.82
C CYS A 423 -26.17 -10.42 -0.06
N ARG A 424 -27.10 -11.05 -0.80
CA ARG A 424 -28.23 -11.78 -0.24
C ARG A 424 -28.22 -13.22 -0.73
N ILE A 425 -27.91 -14.17 0.16
CA ILE A 425 -27.83 -15.59 -0.17
C ILE A 425 -29.04 -16.31 0.40
N SER A 426 -29.96 -16.67 -0.49
CA SER A 426 -31.24 -17.32 -0.13
C SER A 426 -31.06 -18.83 -0.07
N GLY A 427 -31.67 -19.46 0.94
CA GLY A 427 -31.54 -20.90 1.16
C GLY A 427 -32.75 -21.70 0.65
N PRO A 428 -32.58 -22.99 0.32
CA PRO A 428 -31.33 -23.75 0.41
C PRO A 428 -30.41 -23.51 -0.79
N SER A 429 -29.12 -23.21 -0.58
CA SER A 429 -28.13 -23.02 -1.67
C SER A 429 -26.76 -23.49 -1.20
N LEU A 430 -25.89 -23.88 -2.14
CA LEU A 430 -24.51 -24.30 -1.87
C LEU A 430 -23.52 -23.35 -2.55
N ILE A 431 -22.62 -22.77 -1.77
CA ILE A 431 -21.50 -21.98 -2.26
C ILE A 431 -20.22 -22.69 -1.85
N HIS A 432 -19.34 -22.99 -2.79
CA HIS A 432 -18.03 -23.51 -2.43
C HIS A 432 -16.90 -23.00 -3.31
N ASN A 433 -15.71 -22.85 -2.69
CA ASN A 433 -14.48 -22.41 -3.36
C ASN A 433 -14.71 -21.20 -4.29
N SER A 434 -15.48 -20.22 -3.85
CA SER A 434 -16.07 -19.18 -4.71
C SER A 434 -16.04 -17.80 -4.09
N ILE A 435 -16.02 -16.78 -4.95
CA ILE A 435 -16.13 -15.37 -4.61
C ILE A 435 -17.43 -14.84 -5.18
N ILE A 436 -18.33 -14.41 -4.31
CA ILE A 436 -19.56 -13.71 -4.68
C ILE A 436 -19.29 -12.22 -4.52
N LEU A 437 -19.25 -11.46 -5.62
CA LEU A 437 -18.98 -10.03 -5.58
C LEU A 437 -20.13 -9.26 -4.92
N ALA A 438 -19.82 -8.05 -4.44
CA ALA A 438 -20.77 -7.19 -3.75
C ALA A 438 -22.06 -6.97 -4.56
N ASP A 439 -23.16 -6.68 -3.84
CA ASP A 439 -24.47 -6.39 -4.39
C ASP A 439 -25.05 -7.53 -5.27
N THR A 440 -24.67 -8.78 -4.98
CA THR A 440 -25.17 -9.97 -5.66
C THR A 440 -26.25 -10.69 -4.86
N GLN A 441 -27.35 -11.02 -5.52
CA GLN A 441 -28.41 -11.87 -5.01
C GLN A 441 -28.23 -13.29 -5.53
N VAL A 442 -28.15 -14.26 -4.61
CA VAL A 442 -28.22 -15.68 -4.92
C VAL A 442 -29.57 -16.19 -4.44
N HIS A 443 -30.40 -16.65 -5.37
CA HIS A 443 -31.73 -17.18 -5.10
C HIS A 443 -31.65 -18.65 -4.67
N LEU A 444 -32.74 -19.12 -4.05
CA LEU A 444 -32.82 -20.47 -3.50
C LEU A 444 -32.51 -21.54 -4.55
N GLY A 445 -31.77 -22.57 -4.17
CA GLY A 445 -31.41 -23.72 -4.98
C GLY A 445 -30.23 -23.49 -5.92
N ALA A 446 -29.47 -22.40 -5.72
CA ALA A 446 -28.24 -22.18 -6.47
C ALA A 446 -27.11 -23.11 -5.96
N TRP A 447 -26.26 -23.57 -6.88
CA TRP A 447 -24.99 -24.22 -6.60
C TRP A 447 -23.89 -23.45 -7.35
N ILE A 448 -22.97 -22.85 -6.60
CA ILE A 448 -21.84 -22.09 -7.12
C ILE A 448 -20.54 -22.77 -6.66
N ASP A 449 -19.71 -23.19 -7.61
CA ASP A 449 -18.45 -23.92 -7.43
C ASP A 449 -17.34 -23.28 -8.26
N GLY A 450 -16.26 -22.88 -7.60
CA GLY A 450 -15.04 -22.46 -8.31
C GLY A 450 -15.21 -21.18 -9.10
N GLN A 451 -16.18 -20.33 -8.75
CA GLN A 451 -16.52 -19.14 -9.53
C GLN A 451 -16.16 -17.83 -8.84
N ILE A 452 -15.83 -16.82 -9.64
CA ILE A 452 -16.07 -15.41 -9.30
C ILE A 452 -17.41 -15.04 -9.94
N THR A 453 -18.39 -14.69 -9.13
CA THR A 453 -19.76 -14.44 -9.58
C THR A 453 -20.19 -13.03 -9.22
N ALA A 454 -20.74 -12.33 -10.22
CA ALA A 454 -21.34 -11.01 -10.11
C ALA A 454 -22.83 -11.09 -10.47
N PRO A 455 -23.60 -9.99 -10.33
CA PRO A 455 -25.02 -9.97 -10.67
C PRO A 455 -25.35 -10.36 -12.12
N THR A 456 -24.44 -10.09 -13.05
CA THR A 456 -24.69 -10.21 -14.50
C THR A 456 -23.75 -11.17 -15.22
N TRP A 457 -22.74 -11.70 -14.53
CA TRP A 457 -21.75 -12.59 -15.12
C TRP A 457 -21.11 -13.52 -14.10
N SER A 458 -20.53 -14.61 -14.59
CA SER A 458 -19.69 -15.52 -13.79
C SER A 458 -18.50 -16.00 -14.60
N ILE A 459 -17.39 -16.28 -13.91
CA ILE A 459 -16.18 -16.89 -14.48
C ILE A 459 -15.58 -17.91 -13.52
N SER A 460 -14.98 -18.97 -14.08
CA SER A 460 -14.09 -19.86 -13.33
C SER A 460 -12.86 -19.07 -12.86
N HIS A 461 -12.57 -19.09 -11.55
CA HIS A 461 -11.37 -18.39 -11.04
C HIS A 461 -10.07 -19.15 -11.32
N ALA A 462 -10.15 -20.47 -11.52
CA ALA A 462 -9.00 -21.30 -11.89
C ALA A 462 -8.49 -20.98 -13.30
N ASP A 463 -9.39 -20.63 -14.22
CA ASP A 463 -9.09 -20.40 -15.63
C ASP A 463 -8.96 -18.91 -15.99
N ALA A 464 -9.10 -18.01 -15.00
CA ALA A 464 -9.10 -16.57 -15.22
C ALA A 464 -7.71 -15.91 -15.13
N ASP A 465 -6.74 -16.46 -15.86
CA ASP A 465 -5.35 -16.00 -15.90
C ASP A 465 -5.09 -14.80 -16.83
N GLY A 466 -6.15 -14.26 -17.45
CA GLY A 466 -6.10 -13.16 -18.41
C GLY A 466 -5.86 -13.57 -19.87
N THR A 467 -5.65 -14.87 -20.17
CA THR A 467 -5.50 -15.38 -21.55
C THR A 467 -6.80 -15.97 -22.11
N LEU A 468 -7.57 -16.69 -21.28
CA LEU A 468 -8.83 -17.35 -21.66
C LEU A 468 -10.09 -16.58 -21.22
N ALA A 469 -10.05 -15.88 -20.09
CA ALA A 469 -11.22 -15.30 -19.42
C ALA A 469 -11.72 -13.93 -19.93
N ARG A 470 -11.43 -13.58 -21.19
CA ARG A 470 -12.07 -12.39 -21.82
C ARG A 470 -13.56 -12.61 -22.09
N HIS A 471 -14.04 -13.85 -21.98
CA HIS A 471 -15.41 -14.22 -22.27
C HIS A 471 -16.10 -14.68 -20.98
N PRO A 472 -16.60 -13.74 -20.15
CA PRO A 472 -17.47 -14.12 -19.04
C PRO A 472 -18.68 -14.89 -19.57
N HIS A 473 -19.14 -15.87 -18.79
CA HIS A 473 -20.46 -16.44 -19.01
C HIS A 473 -21.51 -15.50 -18.43
N PRO A 474 -22.76 -15.55 -18.94
CA PRO A 474 -23.88 -14.94 -18.23
C PRO A 474 -23.88 -15.36 -16.76
N ALA A 475 -24.51 -14.55 -15.90
CA ALA A 475 -24.73 -14.94 -14.52
C ALA A 475 -25.30 -16.36 -14.46
N LEU A 476 -24.88 -17.13 -13.45
CA LEU A 476 -25.41 -18.47 -13.24
C LEU A 476 -26.93 -18.40 -13.04
N ASP A 477 -27.61 -19.49 -13.38
CA ASP A 477 -29.02 -19.64 -13.05
C ASP A 477 -29.23 -19.33 -11.56
N ARG A 478 -30.25 -18.53 -11.27
CA ARG A 478 -30.62 -18.11 -9.91
C ARG A 478 -29.61 -17.18 -9.25
N VAL A 479 -28.80 -16.46 -10.03
CA VAL A 479 -27.99 -15.33 -9.59
C VAL A 479 -28.42 -14.07 -10.32
N GLY A 480 -28.49 -12.95 -9.61
CA GLY A 480 -28.94 -11.67 -10.16
C GLY A 480 -28.55 -10.46 -9.31
N PRO A 481 -28.96 -9.24 -9.71
CA PRO A 481 -28.83 -8.06 -8.87
C PRO A 481 -29.77 -8.13 -7.66
N ILE A 482 -29.44 -7.37 -6.61
CA ILE A 482 -30.34 -7.20 -5.45
C ILE A 482 -31.64 -6.53 -5.92
N GLU A 483 -32.75 -7.25 -5.86
CA GLU A 483 -34.08 -6.69 -6.09
C GLU A 483 -34.49 -5.82 -4.89
N LEU A 484 -34.45 -4.50 -5.06
CA LEU A 484 -35.09 -3.59 -4.11
C LEU A 484 -36.61 -3.78 -4.20
N SER A 485 -37.20 -4.46 -3.22
CA SER A 485 -38.65 -4.57 -3.13
C SER A 485 -39.27 -3.15 -3.05
N PRO A 486 -40.27 -2.79 -3.87
CA PRO A 486 -40.88 -1.45 -3.87
C PRO A 486 -41.84 -1.25 -2.68
N THR A 487 -41.41 -1.55 -1.46
CA THR A 487 -42.23 -1.43 -0.25
C THR A 487 -41.39 -0.91 0.91
N HIS A 488 -41.22 0.41 0.96
CA HIS A 488 -41.33 1.26 2.16
C HIS A 488 -41.09 2.74 1.77
N VAL A 489 -41.80 3.23 0.75
CA VAL A 489 -42.11 4.67 0.72
C VAL A 489 -43.22 4.85 1.75
N SER A 490 -42.86 5.40 2.92
CA SER A 490 -43.80 5.79 3.95
C SER A 490 -44.92 6.61 3.31
N GLN A 491 -46.13 6.07 3.31
CA GLN A 491 -47.33 6.88 3.11
C GLN A 491 -47.48 7.79 4.34
N ASN A 492 -46.77 8.91 4.35
CA ASN A 492 -47.19 10.07 5.12
C ASN A 492 -48.25 10.81 4.29
N LYS A 493 -49.45 10.22 4.23
CA LYS A 493 -50.66 10.92 3.77
C LYS A 493 -51.45 11.35 5.00
N GLY A 494 -51.33 12.63 5.33
CA GLY A 494 -52.43 13.47 5.80
C GLY A 494 -52.84 13.31 7.26
N ILE A 495 -52.28 14.15 8.13
CA ILE A 495 -53.10 14.85 9.11
C ILE A 495 -53.26 16.27 8.57
N ARG A 496 -54.49 16.60 8.14
CA ARG A 496 -54.94 17.95 7.81
C ARG A 496 -55.72 18.50 8.99
N ALA A 497 -55.43 19.78 9.29
CA ALA A 497 -56.18 20.76 10.10
C ALA A 497 -56.37 20.43 11.58
#